data_AF-A0A1W6WXA4-F1
#
_entry.id   AF-A0A1W6WXA4-F1
#
_cell.length_a   1.000
_cell.length_b   1.000
_cell.length_c   1.000
_cell.angle_alpha   90.00
_cell.angle_beta   90.00
_cell.angle_gamma   90.00
#
_symmetry.space_group_name_H-M   'P 1'
#
loop_
_entity.id
_entity.type
_entity.pdbx_description
1 polymer ?
#
loop_
_entity_poly.entity_id
_entity_poly.type
_entity_poly.pdbx_seq_one_letter_code
_entity_poly.pdbx_strand_id
1 'polypeptide(L)'
;MLKQAKMYMFILTFTIKLVQKKYKVDVLELGEVYKRHNYKEWTKISKNWDQGENYFSNAEITVHVHPTIEHSGSALPKRVK
;
A
#
# COMPACT_ATOMS: atom_id res chain seq x y z
N MET A 1 -15.07 4.17 13.82
CA MET A 1 -14.17 4.90 12.89
C MET A 1 -12.71 4.54 13.06
N LEU A 2 -12.08 4.85 14.21
CA LEU A 2 -10.64 4.63 14.42
C LEU A 2 -10.19 3.18 14.16
N LYS A 3 -11.02 2.19 14.51
CA LYS A 3 -10.69 0.76 14.36
C LYS A 3 -10.62 0.30 12.89
N GLN A 4 -11.55 0.75 12.03
CA GLN A 4 -11.55 0.40 10.60
C GLN A 4 -10.42 1.11 9.85
N ALA A 5 -10.25 2.42 10.06
CA ALA A 5 -9.15 3.16 9.44
C ALA A 5 -7.78 2.58 9.82
N LYS A 6 -7.59 2.23 11.10
CA LYS A 6 -6.38 1.53 11.58
C LYS A 6 -6.21 0.15 10.94
N MET A 7 -7.29 -0.59 10.75
CA MET A 7 -7.24 -1.92 10.11
C MET A 7 -6.81 -1.82 8.64
N TYR A 8 -7.36 -0.87 7.86
CA TYR A 8 -6.94 -0.63 6.48
C TYR A 8 -5.49 -0.17 6.38
N MET A 9 -5.09 0.78 7.25
CA MET A 9 -3.70 1.22 7.34
C MET A 9 -2.76 0.03 7.62
N PHE A 10 -3.13 -0.85 8.56
CA PHE A 10 -2.33 -2.03 8.89
C PHE A 10 -2.20 -2.99 7.69
N ILE A 11 -3.31 -3.37 7.06
CA ILE A 11 -3.31 -4.35 5.96
C ILE A 11 -2.46 -3.85 4.77
N LEU A 12 -2.62 -2.58 4.40
CA LEU A 12 -1.86 -1.99 3.29
C LEU A 12 -0.36 -1.92 3.62
N THR A 13 0.00 -1.39 4.79
CA THR A 13 1.40 -1.26 5.19
C THR A 13 2.08 -2.61 5.35
N PHE A 14 1.37 -3.60 5.90
CA PHE A 14 1.87 -4.97 6.03
C PHE A 14 2.11 -5.62 4.67
N THR A 15 1.15 -5.52 3.76
CA THR A 15 1.25 -6.09 2.41
C THR A 15 2.45 -5.50 1.66
N ILE A 16 2.61 -4.18 1.69
CA ILE A 16 3.76 -3.48 1.07
C ILE A 16 5.08 -3.98 1.66
N LYS A 17 5.20 -4.06 2.99
CA LYS A 17 6.42 -4.57 3.64
C LYS A 17 6.71 -6.01 3.27
N LEU A 18 5.67 -6.85 3.17
CA LEU A 18 5.80 -8.25 2.78
C LEU A 18 6.38 -8.36 1.37
N VAL A 19 5.84 -7.61 0.41
CA VAL A 19 6.32 -7.66 -0.98
C VAL A 19 7.71 -7.02 -1.13
N GLN A 20 8.01 -5.94 -0.40
CA GLN A 20 9.35 -5.32 -0.43
C GLN A 20 10.44 -6.18 0.21
N LYS A 21 10.16 -6.86 1.34
CA LYS A 21 11.21 -7.53 2.13
C LYS A 21 11.31 -9.02 1.87
N LYS A 22 10.18 -9.71 1.73
CA LYS A 22 10.16 -11.16 1.53
C LYS A 22 10.29 -11.51 0.05
N TYR A 23 9.46 -10.90 -0.79
CA TYR A 23 9.40 -11.26 -2.21
C TYR A 23 10.33 -10.42 -3.07
N LYS A 24 10.61 -9.18 -2.66
CA LYS A 24 11.49 -8.23 -3.37
C LYS A 24 11.05 -7.98 -4.82
N VAL A 25 9.76 -8.04 -5.08
CA VAL A 25 9.17 -7.85 -6.42
C VAL A 25 7.92 -6.98 -6.29
N ASP A 26 7.83 -5.97 -7.14
CA ASP A 26 6.69 -5.06 -7.23
C ASP A 26 5.48 -5.70 -7.92
N VAL A 27 4.79 -6.57 -7.18
CA VAL A 27 3.51 -7.15 -7.61
C VAL A 27 2.32 -6.18 -7.50
N LEU A 28 2.56 -4.96 -7.01
CA LEU A 28 1.53 -3.93 -6.78
C LEU A 28 1.57 -2.83 -7.86
N GLU A 29 2.46 -2.95 -8.85
CA GLU A 29 2.64 -2.01 -9.97
C GLU A 29 2.99 -0.58 -9.53
N LEU A 30 3.69 -0.41 -8.41
CA LEU A 30 4.12 0.91 -7.92
C LEU A 30 5.13 1.59 -8.87
N GLY A 31 5.93 0.80 -9.58
CA GLY A 31 6.84 1.27 -10.62
C GLY A 31 6.09 1.94 -11.78
N GLU A 32 4.91 1.42 -12.16
CA GLU A 32 4.07 2.05 -13.19
C GLU A 32 3.45 3.36 -12.69
N VAL A 33 3.11 3.47 -11.40
CA VAL A 33 2.70 4.74 -10.79
C VAL A 33 3.85 5.73 -10.84
N TYR A 34 5.06 5.34 -10.43
CA TYR A 34 6.23 6.22 -10.45
C TYR A 34 6.59 6.66 -11.87
N LYS A 35 6.60 5.75 -12.84
CA LYS A 35 6.84 6.02 -14.26
C LYS A 35 5.93 7.09 -14.84
N ARG A 36 4.62 7.06 -14.51
CA ARG A 36 3.66 8.05 -15.00
C ARG A 36 3.99 9.47 -14.56
N HIS A 37 4.59 9.63 -13.37
CA HIS A 37 4.91 10.94 -12.81
C HIS A 37 6.38 11.35 -13.05
N ASN A 38 7.28 10.38 -13.22
CA ASN A 38 8.73 10.59 -13.21
C ASN A 38 9.43 9.86 -14.36
N TYR A 39 8.84 9.88 -15.57
CA TYR A 39 9.31 9.07 -16.71
C TYR A 39 10.82 9.18 -16.99
N LYS A 40 11.39 10.39 -16.96
CA LYS A 40 12.83 10.59 -17.18
C LYS A 40 13.68 9.83 -16.16
N GLU A 41 13.34 9.90 -14.87
CA GLU A 41 14.05 9.16 -13.83
C GLU A 41 13.77 7.66 -13.91
N TRP A 42 12.54 7.27 -14.23
CA TRP A 42 12.18 5.88 -14.46
C TRP A 42 13.07 5.21 -15.51
N THR A 43 13.39 5.87 -16.63
CA THR A 43 14.27 5.29 -17.65
C THR A 43 15.65 4.91 -17.12
N LYS A 44 16.15 5.60 -16.09
CA LYS A 44 17.45 5.31 -15.46
C LYS A 44 17.39 4.10 -14.55
N ILE A 45 16.29 3.93 -13.81
CA ILE A 45 16.17 2.91 -12.76
C ILE A 45 15.40 1.66 -13.17
N SER A 46 14.59 1.72 -14.23
CA SER A 46 13.60 0.68 -14.61
C SER A 46 14.17 -0.72 -14.72
N LYS A 47 15.38 -0.86 -15.30
CA LYS A 47 16.06 -2.17 -15.43
C LYS A 47 16.43 -2.80 -14.09
N ASN A 48 16.62 -1.97 -13.06
CA ASN A 48 17.00 -2.37 -11.72
C ASN A 48 15.87 -2.16 -10.69
N TRP A 49 14.63 -1.94 -11.14
CA TRP A 49 13.51 -1.65 -10.26
C TRP A 49 13.24 -2.82 -9.30
N ASP A 50 12.96 -4.00 -9.86
CA ASP A 50 12.73 -5.25 -9.10
C ASP A 50 13.87 -6.27 -9.25
N GLN A 51 14.91 -5.92 -10.00
CA GLN A 51 16.05 -6.79 -10.31
C GLN A 51 17.36 -6.03 -10.04
N GLY A 52 18.49 -6.74 -9.99
CA GLY A 52 19.79 -6.09 -9.74
C GLY A 52 19.83 -5.36 -8.40
N GLU A 53 20.02 -4.03 -8.43
CA GLU A 53 20.00 -3.17 -7.23
C GLU A 53 18.66 -3.20 -6.48
N ASN A 54 17.57 -3.56 -7.17
CA ASN A 54 16.23 -3.74 -6.62
C ASN A 54 15.77 -2.51 -5.82
N TYR A 55 15.64 -1.38 -6.53
CA TYR A 55 15.17 -0.13 -5.95
C TYR A 55 13.83 -0.26 -5.23
N PHE A 56 12.94 -1.12 -5.71
CA PHE A 56 11.66 -1.40 -5.08
C PHE A 56 11.79 -1.86 -3.62
N SER A 57 12.72 -2.77 -3.31
CA SER A 57 12.94 -3.31 -1.96
C SER A 57 13.33 -2.25 -0.93
N ASN A 58 13.90 -1.13 -1.39
CA ASN A 58 14.42 -0.05 -0.57
C ASN A 58 13.64 1.26 -0.71
N ALA A 59 12.64 1.31 -1.61
CA ALA A 59 11.81 2.48 -1.80
C ALA A 59 11.06 2.86 -0.51
N GLU A 60 11.06 4.14 -0.17
CA GLU A 60 10.23 4.67 0.90
C GLU A 60 8.78 4.82 0.39
N ILE A 61 7.86 4.11 1.02
CA ILE A 61 6.44 4.12 0.65
C ILE A 61 5.62 4.61 1.84
N THR A 62 5.02 5.78 1.68
CA THR A 62 4.09 6.35 2.65
C THR A 62 2.65 6.04 2.24
N VAL A 63 1.89 5.43 3.14
CA VAL A 63 0.48 5.09 2.90
C VAL A 63 -0.42 6.15 3.57
N HIS A 64 -1.31 6.75 2.78
CA HIS A 64 -2.34 7.65 3.27
C HIS A 64 -3.72 7.02 3.05
N VAL A 65 -4.46 6.80 4.14
CA VAL A 65 -5.80 6.18 4.09
C VAL A 65 -6.84 7.23 4.48
N HIS A 66 -7.75 7.53 3.56
CA HIS A 66 -8.87 8.46 3.76
C HIS A 66 -10.19 7.70 3.58
N PRO A 67 -10.69 7.01 4.62
CA PRO A 67 -11.92 6.24 4.51
C PRO A 67 -13.13 7.17 4.57
N THR A 68 -14.03 7.04 3.60
CA THR A 68 -15.36 7.67 3.60
C THR A 68 -16.40 6.64 4.06
N ILE A 69 -17.24 6.98 5.03
CA ILE A 69 -18.31 6.09 5.50
C ILE A 69 -19.61 6.51 4.81
N GLU A 70 -20.11 5.64 3.94
CA GLU A 70 -21.41 5.85 3.29
C GLU A 70 -22.55 5.29 4.17
N HIS A 71 -22.29 4.23 4.94
CA HIS A 71 -23.26 3.63 5.86
C HIS A 71 -22.58 3.07 7.13
N SER A 72 -23.09 3.41 8.31
CA SER A 72 -22.70 2.76 9.56
C SER A 72 -23.72 1.69 9.93
N GLY A 73 -23.40 0.41 9.76
CA GLY A 73 -24.22 -0.68 10.29
C GLY A 73 -24.31 -0.58 11.81
N SER A 74 -25.54 -0.50 12.34
CA SER A 74 -25.81 -0.47 13.77
C SER A 74 -25.75 -1.88 14.37
N ALA A 75 -24.65 -2.20 15.07
CA ALA A 75 -24.66 -3.29 16.05
C ALA A 75 -25.31 -2.76 17.35
N LEU A 76 -26.61 -2.52 17.33
CA LEU A 76 -27.35 -2.28 18.58
C LEU A 76 -27.44 -3.62 19.33
N PRO A 77 -26.93 -3.75 20.56
CA PRO A 77 -27.12 -4.96 21.33
C PRO A 77 -28.63 -5.15 21.54
N LYS A 78 -29.11 -6.36 21.21
CA LYS A 78 -30.49 -6.77 21.44
C LYS A 78 -30.75 -6.59 22.95
N ARG A 79 -31.57 -5.61 23.34
CA ARG A 79 -32.02 -5.47 24.73
C ARG A 79 -32.79 -6.76 25.06
N VAL A 80 -32.15 -7.64 25.83
CA VAL A 80 -32.84 -8.76 26.46
C VAL A 80 -33.77 -8.15 27.50
N LYS A 81 -35.07 -8.44 27.38
CA LYS A 81 -36.09 -8.01 28.34
C LYS A 81 -35.90 -8.73 29.67
#